data_AF-A0A3P1SJJ7-F1
#
_entry.id   AF-A0A3P1SJJ7-F1
#
_cell.length_a   1.000
_cell.length_b   1.000
_cell.length_c   1.000
_cell.angle_alpha   90.00
_cell.angle_beta   90.00
_cell.angle_gamma   90.00
#
_symmetry.space_group_name_H-M   'P 1'
#
loop_
_entity.id
_entity.type
_entity.pdbx_description
1 polymer ?
#
loop_
_entity_poly.entity_id
_entity_poly.type
_entity_poly.pdbx_seq_one_letter_code
_entity_poly.pdbx_strand_id
1 'polypeptide(L)'
;MDWIKSHKRKLMFFILFFLICGSSSIWMSILFLDIECKDVAIGLITIAIASVCASAERILEMIDNKSETRDDNDDFYGIAWLIVPLLSSIFVVAILKRSEIAALIISILVYFLYCWLWWYQNRNRNIFKNPTSPLGGDI
;
A
#
# COMPACT_ATOMS: atom_id res chain seq x y z
N MET A 1 4.58 18.28 -18.42
CA MET A 1 3.49 18.69 -17.50
C MET A 1 2.22 17.85 -17.70
N ASP A 2 2.14 17.04 -18.77
CA ASP A 2 0.98 16.22 -19.13
C ASP A 2 0.81 14.94 -18.29
N TRP A 3 1.90 14.43 -17.71
CA TRP A 3 1.87 13.23 -16.85
C TRP A 3 1.05 13.45 -15.57
N ILE A 4 1.25 14.58 -14.89
CA ILE A 4 0.48 14.96 -13.70
C ILE A 4 -1.00 15.13 -14.06
N LYS A 5 -1.31 15.67 -15.24
CA LYS A 5 -2.70 15.88 -15.69
C LYS A 5 -3.42 14.56 -15.94
N SER A 6 -2.73 13.57 -16.51
CA SER A 6 -3.25 12.22 -16.76
C SER A 6 -3.46 11.39 -15.47
N HIS A 7 -2.62 11.61 -14.45
CA HIS A 7 -2.66 10.85 -13.20
C HIS A 7 -3.26 11.63 -12.01
N LYS A 8 -3.77 12.85 -12.22
CA LYS A 8 -4.22 13.76 -11.15
C LYS A 8 -5.20 13.11 -10.17
N ARG A 9 -6.22 12.41 -10.69
CA ARG A 9 -7.24 11.74 -9.85
C ARG A 9 -6.66 10.58 -9.03
N LYS A 10 -5.74 9.81 -9.62
CA LYS A 10 -5.03 8.72 -8.95
C LYS A 10 -4.13 9.24 -7.83
N LEU A 11 -3.37 10.28 -8.14
CA LEU A 11 -2.46 10.93 -7.19
C LEU A 11 -3.23 11.55 -6.02
N MET A 12 -4.38 12.18 -6.30
CA MET A 12 -5.25 12.75 -5.28
C MET A 12 -5.84 11.66 -4.37
N PHE A 13 -6.31 10.54 -4.93
CA PHE A 13 -6.79 9.41 -4.15
C PHE A 13 -5.66 8.82 -3.29
N PHE A 14 -4.47 8.63 -3.86
CA PHE A 14 -3.31 8.13 -3.13
C PHE A 14 -2.92 9.04 -1.95
N ILE A 15 -2.83 10.35 -2.18
CA ILE A 15 -2.46 11.28 -1.11
C ILE A 15 -3.54 11.34 -0.03
N LEU A 16 -4.81 11.48 -0.42
CA LEU A 16 -5.89 11.65 0.56
C LEU A 16 -6.17 10.35 1.34
N PHE A 17 -6.32 9.21 0.66
CA PHE A 17 -6.66 7.97 1.35
C PHE A 17 -5.46 7.26 1.94
N PHE A 18 -4.35 7.14 1.21
CA PHE A 18 -3.22 6.34 1.67
C PHE A 18 -2.29 7.09 2.62
N LEU A 19 -1.94 8.34 2.29
CA LEU A 19 -1.09 9.14 3.17
C LEU A 19 -1.91 9.80 4.28
N ILE A 20 -3.03 10.46 3.96
CA ILE A 20 -3.80 11.25 4.95
C ILE A 20 -4.89 10.45 5.68
N CYS A 21 -5.46 9.37 5.15
CA CYS A 21 -6.30 8.50 5.99
C CYS A 21 -5.49 7.35 6.56
N GLY A 22 -4.59 6.75 5.77
CA GLY A 22 -3.82 5.58 6.19
C GLY A 22 -2.93 5.84 7.41
N SER A 23 -2.20 6.96 7.46
CA SER A 23 -1.36 7.29 8.63
C SER A 23 -2.10 8.02 9.77
N SER A 24 -3.43 8.08 9.74
CA SER A 24 -4.17 8.91 10.69
C SER A 24 -4.07 8.49 12.13
N SER A 25 -4.00 7.19 12.37
CA SER A 25 -3.75 6.66 13.70
C SER A 25 -2.40 7.13 14.26
N ILE A 26 -1.37 7.28 13.41
CA ILE A 26 -0.02 7.65 13.84
C ILE A 26 0.04 9.11 14.27
N TRP A 27 -0.33 10.07 13.42
CA TRP A 27 -0.24 11.49 13.85
C TRP A 27 -1.26 11.84 14.92
N MET A 28 -2.44 11.20 14.95
CA MET A 28 -3.36 11.38 16.07
C MET A 28 -2.73 10.87 17.37
N SER A 29 -2.02 9.75 17.32
CA SER A 29 -1.28 9.28 18.49
C SER A 29 -0.16 10.25 18.85
N ILE A 30 0.61 10.79 17.90
CA ILE A 30 1.69 11.77 18.21
C ILE A 30 1.12 13.05 18.83
N LEU A 31 -0.04 13.52 18.36
CA LEU A 31 -0.63 14.78 18.79
C LEU A 31 -1.33 14.69 20.15
N PHE A 32 -1.88 13.52 20.50
CA PHE A 32 -2.74 13.35 21.68
C PHE A 32 -2.20 12.35 22.71
N LEU A 33 -1.15 11.60 22.39
CA LEU A 33 -0.53 10.59 23.26
C LEU A 33 0.99 10.74 23.21
N ASP A 34 1.66 10.56 24.35
CA ASP A 34 3.12 10.39 24.38
C ASP A 34 3.48 8.98 23.90
N ILE A 35 3.61 8.82 22.58
CA ILE A 35 4.01 7.57 21.94
C ILE A 35 5.49 7.53 21.62
N GLU A 36 6.06 6.33 21.69
CA GLU A 36 7.48 6.09 21.46
C GLU A 36 7.77 5.74 19.99
N CYS A 37 9.05 5.76 19.60
CA CYS A 37 9.49 5.41 18.25
C CYS A 37 9.04 4.00 17.83
N LYS A 38 8.95 3.08 18.80
CA LYS A 38 8.49 1.72 18.56
C LYS A 38 7.03 1.65 18.11
N ASP A 39 6.17 2.53 18.63
CA ASP A 39 4.74 2.55 18.33
C ASP A 39 4.50 3.08 16.91
N VAL A 40 5.29 4.09 16.51
CA VAL A 40 5.30 4.61 15.14
C VAL A 40 5.79 3.55 14.14
N ALA A 41 6.85 2.82 14.48
CA ALA A 41 7.39 1.74 13.67
C ALA A 41 6.36 0.63 13.41
N ILE A 42 5.69 0.17 14.48
CA ILE A 42 4.60 -0.81 14.38
C ILE A 42 3.45 -0.25 13.54
N GLY A 43 3.03 0.99 13.81
CA GLY A 43 1.95 1.66 13.07
C GLY A 43 2.19 1.70 11.56
N LEU A 44 3.40 2.09 11.13
CA LEU A 44 3.76 2.16 9.71
C LEU A 44 3.66 0.78 9.02
N ILE A 45 4.07 -0.27 9.70
CA ILE A 45 4.02 -1.64 9.19
C ILE A 45 2.60 -2.19 9.18
N THR A 46 1.81 -1.89 10.21
CA THR A 46 0.40 -2.27 10.24
C THR A 46 -0.34 -1.65 9.06
N ILE A 47 -0.08 -0.39 8.71
CA ILE A 47 -0.66 0.26 7.53
C ILE A 47 -0.20 -0.48 6.25
N ALA A 48 1.09 -0.81 6.15
CA ALA A 48 1.62 -1.56 5.01
C ALA A 48 0.94 -2.93 4.87
N ILE A 49 0.74 -3.70 5.95
CA ILE A 49 0.07 -5.00 5.91
C ILE A 49 -1.42 -4.85 5.54
N ALA A 50 -2.15 -3.98 6.24
CA ALA A 50 -3.59 -3.82 6.04
C ALA A 50 -3.93 -3.43 4.59
N SER A 51 -3.10 -2.56 4.02
CA SER A 51 -3.25 -2.11 2.66
C SER A 51 -2.87 -3.16 1.60
N VAL A 52 -1.99 -4.10 1.94
CA VAL A 52 -1.64 -5.26 1.11
C VAL A 52 -2.76 -6.28 1.11
N CYS A 53 -3.40 -6.53 2.27
CA CYS A 53 -4.60 -7.33 2.35
C CYS A 53 -5.74 -6.75 1.48
N ALA A 54 -5.95 -5.43 1.54
CA ALA A 54 -6.88 -4.75 0.65
C ALA A 54 -6.47 -4.79 -0.85
N SER A 55 -5.18 -5.03 -1.13
CA SER A 55 -4.67 -5.23 -2.49
C SER A 55 -4.74 -6.68 -2.96
N ALA A 56 -4.84 -7.65 -2.04
CA ALA A 56 -4.97 -9.07 -2.36
C ALA A 56 -6.28 -9.38 -3.09
N GLU A 57 -7.39 -8.79 -2.64
CA GLU A 57 -8.69 -8.84 -3.31
C GLU A 57 -8.58 -8.33 -4.75
N ARG A 58 -7.82 -7.24 -4.96
CA ARG A 58 -7.57 -6.67 -6.28
C ARG A 58 -6.65 -7.50 -7.17
N ILE A 59 -5.75 -8.30 -6.60
CA ILE A 59 -4.90 -9.25 -7.31
C ILE A 59 -5.75 -10.45 -7.74
N LEU A 60 -6.64 -10.94 -6.89
CA LEU A 60 -7.59 -12.01 -7.22
C LEU A 60 -8.55 -11.60 -8.34
N GLU A 61 -9.10 -10.38 -8.30
CA GLU A 61 -9.88 -9.82 -9.42
C GLU A 61 -9.08 -9.74 -10.74
N MET A 62 -7.74 -9.61 -10.65
CA MET A 62 -6.84 -9.55 -11.81
C MET A 62 -6.63 -10.93 -12.44
N ILE A 63 -6.59 -11.98 -11.62
CA ILE A 63 -6.47 -13.38 -12.04
C ILE A 63 -7.80 -13.84 -12.66
N ASP A 64 -8.93 -13.39 -12.10
CA ASP A 64 -10.29 -13.71 -12.58
C ASP A 64 -10.61 -13.01 -13.92
N ASN A 65 -10.24 -11.73 -14.10
CA ASN A 65 -10.41 -10.98 -15.35
C ASN A 65 -9.27 -11.24 -16.36
N LYS A 66 -9.05 -12.51 -16.70
CA LYS A 66 -7.98 -12.93 -17.62
C LYS A 66 -8.21 -12.36 -19.03
N SER A 67 -7.40 -11.39 -19.44
CA SER A 67 -7.24 -11.04 -20.86
C SER A 67 -6.16 -11.95 -21.48
N GLU A 68 -6.42 -12.52 -22.66
CA GLU A 68 -5.60 -13.52 -23.39
C GLU A 68 -4.11 -13.18 -23.62
N THR A 69 -3.62 -12.02 -23.17
CA THR A 69 -2.27 -11.48 -23.46
C THR A 69 -1.34 -11.38 -22.25
N ARG A 70 -1.70 -11.95 -21.10
CA ARG A 70 -0.93 -11.81 -19.85
C ARG A 70 -0.19 -13.11 -19.49
N ASP A 71 1.13 -13.00 -19.38
CA ASP A 71 2.06 -14.11 -19.09
C ASP A 71 1.93 -14.55 -17.62
N ASP A 72 1.83 -15.86 -17.35
CA ASP A 72 1.59 -16.43 -16.01
C ASP A 72 2.65 -15.99 -14.98
N ASN A 73 3.84 -15.57 -15.43
CA ASN A 73 4.89 -15.01 -14.59
C ASN A 73 4.47 -13.72 -13.87
N ASP A 74 3.72 -12.83 -14.52
CA ASP A 74 3.32 -11.53 -13.93
C ASP A 74 2.36 -11.72 -12.75
N ASP A 75 1.53 -12.76 -12.80
CA ASP A 75 0.59 -13.11 -11.73
C ASP A 75 1.33 -13.72 -10.53
N PHE A 76 2.35 -14.56 -10.77
CA PHE A 76 3.22 -15.07 -9.71
C PHE A 76 3.97 -13.96 -8.99
N TYR A 77 4.52 -12.98 -9.72
CA TYR A 77 5.15 -11.82 -9.11
C TYR A 77 4.13 -10.99 -8.30
N GLY A 78 2.92 -10.79 -8.81
CA GLY A 78 1.84 -10.11 -8.09
C GLY A 78 1.51 -10.75 -6.74
N ILE A 79 1.40 -12.08 -6.71
CA ILE A 79 1.15 -12.86 -5.49
C ILE A 79 2.37 -12.86 -4.56
N ALA A 80 3.59 -13.01 -5.09
CA ALA A 80 4.81 -12.98 -4.29
C ALA A 80 4.98 -11.65 -3.54
N TRP A 81 4.54 -10.55 -4.15
CA TRP A 81 4.55 -9.24 -3.52
C TRP A 81 3.59 -9.08 -2.33
N LEU A 82 2.58 -9.96 -2.17
CA LEU A 82 1.72 -9.97 -0.98
C LEU A 82 2.48 -10.47 0.27
N ILE A 83 3.52 -11.28 0.08
CA ILE A 83 4.27 -11.93 1.17
C ILE A 83 5.36 -10.99 1.72
N VAL A 84 5.91 -10.10 0.88
CA VAL A 84 7.01 -9.19 1.24
C VAL A 84 6.71 -8.31 2.48
N PRO A 85 5.52 -7.69 2.62
CA PRO A 85 5.16 -6.88 3.79
C PRO A 85 5.02 -7.70 5.08
N LEU A 86 4.58 -8.96 4.97
CA LEU A 86 4.54 -9.89 6.10
C LEU A 86 5.94 -10.32 6.54
N LEU A 87 6.85 -10.61 5.61
CA LEU A 87 8.24 -10.93 5.95
C LEU A 87 8.96 -9.71 6.54
N SER A 88 8.68 -8.53 5.98
CA SER A 88 9.22 -7.27 6.47
C SER A 88 8.75 -6.93 7.89
N SER A 89 7.49 -7.24 8.24
CA SER A 89 6.99 -7.02 9.59
C SER A 89 7.69 -7.89 10.63
N ILE A 90 7.91 -9.17 10.32
CA ILE A 90 8.68 -10.09 11.17
C ILE A 90 10.10 -9.54 11.38
N PHE A 91 10.74 -9.08 10.31
CA PHE A 91 12.09 -8.52 10.36
C PHE A 91 12.16 -7.26 11.25
N VAL A 92 11.20 -6.36 11.13
CA VAL A 92 11.18 -5.14 11.93
C VAL A 92 10.92 -5.45 13.40
N VAL A 93 9.99 -6.35 13.72
CA VAL A 93 9.73 -6.78 15.10
C VAL A 93 11.00 -7.39 15.72
N ALA A 94 11.76 -8.18 14.95
CA ALA A 94 13.03 -8.73 15.40
C ALA A 94 14.08 -7.64 15.71
N ILE A 95 14.14 -6.59 14.89
CA ILE A 95 15.05 -5.46 15.09
C ILE A 95 14.61 -4.54 16.23
N LEU A 96 13.31 -4.41 16.45
CA LEU A 96 12.73 -3.61 17.53
C LEU A 96 13.31 -3.99 18.90
N LYS A 97 13.57 -5.30 19.09
CA LYS A 97 14.20 -5.83 20.31
C LYS A 97 15.65 -5.35 20.51
N ARG A 98 16.32 -4.91 19.45
CA ARG A 98 17.74 -4.52 19.45
C ARG A 98 17.95 -3.01 19.36
N SER A 99 17.14 -2.32 18.55
CA SER A 99 17.20 -0.87 18.39
C SER A 99 15.88 -0.33 17.82
N GLU A 100 15.23 0.54 18.60
CA GLU A 100 13.99 1.21 18.19
C GLU A 100 14.22 2.15 17.00
N ILE A 101 15.33 2.88 16.99
CA ILE A 101 15.68 3.81 15.91
C ILE A 101 15.91 3.05 14.60
N ALA A 102 16.63 1.93 14.64
CA ALA A 102 16.86 1.10 13.46
C ALA A 102 15.54 0.51 12.93
N ALA A 103 14.67 0.04 13.83
CA ALA A 103 13.35 -0.45 13.46
C ALA A 103 12.50 0.64 12.80
N LEU A 104 12.52 1.87 13.33
CA LEU A 104 11.81 3.01 12.75
C LEU A 104 12.30 3.33 11.33
N ILE A 105 13.62 3.41 11.12
CA ILE A 105 14.20 3.68 9.79
C ILE A 105 13.75 2.62 8.78
N ILE A 106 13.81 1.34 9.16
CA ILE A 106 13.40 0.25 8.28
C ILE A 106 11.90 0.32 8.01
N SER A 107 11.08 0.63 9.02
CA SER A 107 9.62 0.79 8.87
C SER A 107 9.28 1.88 7.86
N ILE A 108 10.00 3.01 7.91
CA ILE A 108 9.84 4.11 6.96
C ILE A 108 10.21 3.66 5.54
N LEU A 109 11.34 2.96 5.37
CA LEU A 109 11.75 2.45 4.06
C LEU A 109 10.72 1.47 3.48
N VAL A 110 10.20 0.58 4.32
CA VAL A 110 9.17 -0.41 3.94
C VAL A 110 7.87 0.29 3.55
N TYR A 111 7.47 1.32 4.29
CA TYR A 111 6.31 2.14 3.97
C TYR A 111 6.46 2.85 2.60
N PHE A 112 7.63 3.41 2.30
CA PHE A 112 7.91 4.02 1.00
C PHE A 112 7.96 3.00 -0.15
N LEU A 113 8.58 1.84 0.06
CA LEU A 113 8.56 0.74 -0.91
C LEU A 113 7.13 0.28 -1.19
N TYR A 114 6.28 0.24 -0.16
CA TYR A 114 4.87 -0.06 -0.34
C TYR A 114 4.15 1.01 -1.16
N CYS A 115 4.36 2.29 -0.84
CA CYS A 115 3.82 3.41 -1.61
C CYS A 115 4.17 3.30 -3.10
N TRP A 116 5.42 2.95 -3.38
CA TRP A 116 5.91 2.70 -4.73
C TRP A 116 5.22 1.50 -5.40
N LEU A 117 5.07 0.39 -4.68
CA LEU A 117 4.45 -0.82 -5.17
C LEU A 117 2.96 -0.62 -5.47
N TRP A 118 2.24 0.06 -4.60
CA TRP A 118 0.85 0.45 -4.84
C TRP A 118 0.75 1.28 -6.11
N TRP A 119 1.66 2.25 -6.29
CA TRP A 119 1.68 3.07 -7.49
C TRP A 119 1.94 2.24 -8.74
N TYR A 120 2.90 1.31 -8.69
CA TYR A 120 3.20 0.39 -9.79
C TYR A 120 1.97 -0.44 -10.19
N GLN A 121 1.30 -1.07 -9.23
CA GLN A 121 0.10 -1.88 -9.48
C GLN A 121 -1.07 -1.07 -10.06
N ASN A 122 -1.18 0.21 -9.71
CA ASN A 122 -2.31 1.07 -10.11
C ASN A 122 -1.98 2.00 -11.30
N ARG A 123 -0.74 2.01 -11.80
CA ARG A 123 -0.26 2.91 -12.86
C ARG A 123 -1.11 2.79 -14.13
N ASN A 124 -1.30 1.57 -14.62
CA ASN A 124 -1.96 1.30 -15.91
C ASN A 124 -3.47 1.00 -15.80
N ARG A 125 -4.04 0.94 -14.59
CA ARG A 125 -5.46 0.60 -14.40
C ARG A 125 -6.39 1.73 -14.84
N ASN A 126 -7.44 1.38 -15.59
CA ASN A 126 -8.49 2.31 -16.05
C ASN A 126 -9.64 2.48 -15.03
N ILE A 127 -9.54 1.93 -13.81
CA ILE A 127 -10.54 2.11 -12.74
C ILE A 127 -10.76 3.60 -12.42
N PHE A 128 -9.72 4.41 -12.62
CA PHE A 128 -9.79 5.86 -12.47
C PHE A 128 -10.05 6.61 -13.79
N LYS A 129 -10.48 5.93 -14.86
CA LYS A 129 -11.03 6.57 -16.06
C LYS A 129 -12.55 6.53 -16.02
N ASN A 130 -13.15 5.35 -15.86
CA ASN A 130 -14.60 5.16 -15.77
C ASN A 130 -14.99 4.71 -14.35
N PRO A 131 -15.61 5.56 -13.52
CA PRO A 131 -16.17 5.11 -12.25
C PRO A 131 -17.40 4.25 -12.57
N THR A 132 -17.24 2.93 -12.62
CA THR A 132 -18.38 2.03 -12.49
C THR A 132 -18.98 2.27 -11.11
N SER A 133 -20.31 2.26 -11.02
CA SER A 133 -20.99 2.46 -9.74
C SER A 133 -20.41 1.50 -8.67
N PRO A 134 -20.41 1.86 -7.37
CA PRO A 134 -19.92 0.97 -6.30
C PRO A 134 -20.65 -0.39 -6.23
N LEU A 135 -21.70 -0.57 -7.02
CA LEU A 135 -22.51 -1.79 -7.16
C LEU A 135 -22.27 -2.54 -8.49
N GLY A 136 -21.30 -2.12 -9.32
CA GLY A 136 -21.02 -2.79 -10.59
C GLY A 136 -22.16 -2.61 -11.59
N GLY A 137 -22.28 -1.40 -12.12
CA GLY A 137 -23.18 -1.10 -13.22
C GLY A 137 -22.66 0.11 -14.00
N ASP A 138 -22.72 0.02 -15.33
CA ASP A 138 -22.46 1.14 -16.22
C ASP A 138 -23.56 2.20 -16.04
N ILE A 139 -23.15 3.47 -16.09
CA ILE A 139 -24.02 4.65 -16.04
C ILE A 139 -24.34 5.05 -17.48
#